data_AF-A0A2E5PPB2-F1
#
_entry.id   AF-A0A2E5PPB2-F1
#
_cell.length_a   1.000
_cell.length_b   1.000
_cell.length_c   1.000
_cell.angle_alpha   90.00
_cell.angle_beta   90.00
_cell.angle_gamma   90.00
#
_symmetry.space_group_name_H-M   'P 1'
#
loop_
_entity.id
_entity.type
_entity.pdbx_description
1 polymer ?
#
loop_
_entity_poly.entity_id
_entity_poly.type
_entity_poly.pdbx_seq_one_letter_code
_entity_poly.pdbx_strand_id
1 'polypeptide(L)'
;MTDNDALREEILLAALPHVPFDGWGQAALNRGAVDAGHKEGDARRLFMGGAVEMIACHSRYADRVMLETLEALDLDEMKVRERIIAAVRTRLEQNTLHREAVRRGLSLLALPQYAPVATRLLYRTVDAMWYAAGDTSTDYNFYSKRVLLAGVYSATLLYWLNDKSDGFEATWAFLDRRVANVLQVPKLMSRASRVLEILPDPFRLFRAARSI
;
A
#
# COMPACT_ATOMS: atom_id res chain seq x y z
N MET A 1 0.26 -6.91 -20.97
CA MET A 1 0.37 -5.43 -20.99
C MET A 1 0.05 -4.98 -22.40
N THR A 2 -0.88 -4.03 -22.60
CA THR A 2 -1.12 -3.51 -23.96
C THR A 2 0.01 -2.56 -24.36
N ASP A 3 0.20 -2.32 -25.67
CA ASP A 3 1.23 -1.39 -26.18
C ASP A 3 1.05 0.03 -25.59
N ASN A 4 -0.21 0.45 -25.41
CA ASN A 4 -0.55 1.70 -24.75
C ASN A 4 -0.20 1.71 -23.25
N ASP A 5 -0.28 0.57 -22.54
CA ASP A 5 0.07 0.52 -21.12
C ASP A 5 1.59 0.70 -20.92
N ALA A 6 2.41 0.10 -21.80
CA ALA A 6 3.85 0.25 -21.76
C ALA A 6 4.27 1.71 -21.98
N LEU A 7 3.72 2.35 -23.02
CA LEU A 7 3.97 3.76 -23.30
C LEU A 7 3.51 4.68 -22.15
N ARG A 8 2.36 4.37 -21.54
CA ARG A 8 1.86 5.10 -20.36
C ARG A 8 2.84 5.03 -19.21
N GLU A 9 3.39 3.86 -18.92
CA GLU A 9 4.36 3.68 -17.84
C GLU A 9 5.68 4.40 -18.15
N GLU A 10 6.22 4.24 -19.36
CA GLU A 10 7.46 4.89 -19.80
C GLU A 10 7.42 6.41 -19.60
N ILE A 11 6.41 7.06 -20.19
CA ILE A 11 6.22 8.53 -20.08
C ILE A 11 5.98 8.94 -18.62
N LEU A 12 5.21 8.15 -17.87
CA LEU A 12 4.89 8.47 -16.49
C LEU A 12 6.12 8.43 -15.58
N LEU A 13 7.00 7.44 -15.77
CA LEU A 13 8.23 7.31 -15.01
C LEU A 13 9.19 8.47 -15.33
N ALA A 14 9.30 8.83 -16.61
CA ALA A 14 10.05 10.02 -17.03
C ALA A 14 9.44 11.32 -16.49
N ALA A 15 8.14 11.35 -16.17
CA ALA A 15 7.48 12.51 -15.56
C ALA A 15 7.75 12.66 -14.06
N LEU A 16 8.13 11.60 -13.33
CA LEU A 16 8.29 11.62 -11.86
C LEU A 16 9.27 12.69 -11.34
N PRO A 17 10.42 12.96 -11.97
CA PRO A 17 11.34 14.04 -11.57
C PRO A 17 10.72 15.44 -11.63
N HIS A 18 9.69 15.64 -12.47
CA HIS A 18 9.04 16.94 -12.70
C HIS A 18 7.89 17.21 -11.73
N VAL A 19 7.25 16.15 -11.21
CA VAL A 19 6.12 16.23 -10.27
C VAL A 19 6.39 17.10 -9.02
N PRO A 20 7.58 17.09 -8.39
CA PRO A 20 7.91 17.95 -7.25
C PRO A 20 7.77 19.45 -7.52
N PHE A 21 7.80 19.88 -8.77
CA PHE A 21 7.60 21.29 -9.13
C PHE A 21 6.24 21.48 -9.76
N ASP A 22 5.91 20.66 -10.76
CA ASP A 22 4.76 20.87 -11.64
C ASP A 22 3.47 20.19 -11.18
N GLY A 23 3.60 19.33 -10.18
CA GLY A 23 2.51 18.50 -9.68
C GLY A 23 2.17 17.34 -10.60
N TRP A 24 1.21 16.54 -10.16
CA TRP A 24 0.63 15.46 -10.94
C TRP A 24 -0.29 16.05 -12.01
N GLY A 25 0.23 16.37 -13.19
CA GLY A 25 -0.58 17.01 -14.23
C GLY A 25 0.10 17.05 -15.60
N GLN A 26 -0.58 17.71 -16.54
CA GLN A 26 -0.15 17.74 -17.94
C GLN A 26 1.22 18.38 -18.16
N ALA A 27 1.61 19.33 -17.32
CA ALA A 27 2.92 19.96 -17.41
C ALA A 27 4.06 18.95 -17.12
N ALA A 28 3.91 18.13 -16.08
CA ALA A 28 4.86 17.04 -15.79
C ALA A 28 4.84 15.95 -16.87
N LEU A 29 3.65 15.58 -17.38
CA LEU A 29 3.53 14.59 -18.46
C LEU A 29 4.17 15.04 -19.76
N ASN A 30 4.00 16.30 -20.16
CA ASN A 30 4.61 16.83 -21.37
C ASN A 30 6.14 16.80 -21.27
N ARG A 31 6.70 17.17 -20.11
CA ARG A 31 8.15 17.05 -19.88
C ARG A 31 8.61 15.59 -19.88
N GLY A 32 7.90 14.71 -19.18
CA GLY A 32 8.20 13.27 -19.20
C GLY A 32 8.14 12.66 -20.60
N ALA A 33 7.21 13.10 -21.44
CA ALA A 33 7.14 12.65 -22.83
C ALA A 33 8.37 13.08 -23.64
N VAL A 34 8.80 14.33 -23.50
CA VAL A 34 10.01 14.84 -24.16
C VAL A 34 11.25 14.10 -23.67
N ASP A 35 11.37 13.88 -22.35
CA ASP A 35 12.49 13.15 -21.75
C ASP A 35 12.55 11.68 -22.19
N ALA A 36 11.39 11.06 -22.46
CA ALA A 36 11.26 9.73 -23.04
C ALA A 36 11.41 9.70 -24.58
N GLY A 37 11.69 10.84 -25.23
CA GLY A 37 11.89 10.91 -26.68
C GLY A 37 10.62 10.97 -27.53
N HIS A 38 9.47 11.24 -26.93
CA HIS A 38 8.18 11.43 -27.59
C HIS A 38 7.86 12.92 -27.83
N LYS A 39 6.84 13.20 -28.67
CA LYS A 39 6.46 14.58 -28.97
C LYS A 39 5.58 15.16 -27.86
N GLU A 40 5.71 16.46 -27.67
CA GLU A 40 4.81 17.19 -26.78
C GLU A 40 3.35 17.03 -27.25
N GLY A 41 2.48 16.56 -26.36
CA GLY A 41 1.08 16.29 -26.65
C GLY A 41 0.73 14.81 -26.86
N ASP A 42 1.71 13.94 -27.10
CA ASP A 42 1.49 12.48 -27.18
C ASP A 42 0.91 11.96 -25.85
N ALA A 43 1.36 12.53 -24.73
CA ALA A 43 0.92 12.15 -23.39
C ALA A 43 -0.49 12.60 -23.00
N ARG A 44 -1.06 13.63 -23.66
CA ARG A 44 -2.37 14.18 -23.27
C ARG A 44 -3.49 13.16 -23.40
N ARG A 45 -3.44 12.35 -24.47
CA ARG A 45 -4.44 11.32 -24.74
C ARG A 45 -4.27 10.08 -23.84
N LEU A 46 -3.09 9.91 -23.26
CA LEU A 46 -2.75 8.76 -22.42
C LEU A 46 -3.34 8.84 -21.01
N PHE A 47 -3.57 10.06 -20.48
CA PHE A 47 -4.09 10.29 -19.14
C PHE A 47 -5.24 11.29 -19.12
N MET A 48 -6.38 10.92 -19.73
CA MET A 48 -7.58 11.77 -19.77
C MET A 48 -8.21 12.00 -18.39
N GLY A 49 -8.03 11.06 -17.46
CA GLY A 49 -8.42 11.18 -16.04
C GLY A 49 -7.44 12.01 -15.21
N GLY A 50 -6.40 12.57 -15.83
CA GLY A 50 -5.46 13.51 -15.24
C GLY A 50 -4.67 12.95 -14.06
N ALA A 51 -4.42 13.80 -13.07
CA ALA A 51 -3.57 13.54 -11.91
C ALA A 51 -3.83 12.20 -11.23
N VAL A 52 -5.10 11.88 -10.98
CA VAL A 52 -5.50 10.67 -10.26
C VAL A 52 -5.20 9.41 -11.08
N GLU A 53 -5.40 9.48 -12.39
CA GLU A 53 -5.10 8.38 -13.29
C GLU A 53 -3.58 8.14 -13.39
N MET A 54 -2.79 9.21 -13.42
CA MET A 54 -1.32 9.14 -13.34
C MET A 54 -0.87 8.48 -12.03
N ILE A 55 -1.38 8.93 -10.88
CA ILE A 55 -1.04 8.36 -9.57
C ILE A 55 -1.45 6.87 -9.51
N ALA A 56 -2.63 6.52 -10.02
CA ALA A 56 -3.09 5.14 -10.05
C ALA A 56 -2.20 4.24 -10.94
N CYS A 57 -1.69 4.78 -12.05
CA CYS A 57 -0.74 4.10 -12.92
C CYS A 57 0.62 3.91 -12.22
N HIS A 58 1.15 4.95 -11.58
CA HIS A 58 2.38 4.86 -10.80
C HIS A 58 2.26 3.84 -9.66
N SER A 59 1.12 3.84 -8.96
CA SER A 59 0.84 2.85 -7.92
C SER A 59 0.80 1.43 -8.49
N ARG A 60 0.25 1.20 -9.69
CA ARG A 60 0.23 -0.13 -10.34
C ARG A 60 1.63 -0.60 -10.70
N TYR A 61 2.39 0.28 -11.34
CA TYR A 61 3.78 0.04 -11.67
C TYR A 61 4.58 -0.37 -10.42
N ALA A 62 4.45 0.40 -9.34
CA ALA A 62 5.22 0.13 -8.14
C ALA A 62 4.79 -1.14 -7.38
N ASP A 63 3.51 -1.53 -7.46
CA ASP A 63 3.04 -2.83 -6.95
C ASP A 63 3.63 -3.98 -7.79
N ARG A 64 3.69 -3.83 -9.12
CA ARG A 64 4.30 -4.81 -10.04
C ARG A 64 5.79 -4.96 -9.78
N VAL A 65 6.54 -3.85 -9.74
CA VAL A 65 7.98 -3.87 -9.44
C VAL A 65 8.28 -4.46 -8.07
N MET A 66 7.42 -4.21 -7.08
CA MET A 66 7.52 -4.86 -5.78
C MET A 66 7.45 -6.38 -5.92
N LEU A 67 6.45 -6.91 -6.63
CA LEU A 67 6.32 -8.35 -6.84
C LEU A 67 7.51 -8.93 -7.60
N GLU A 68 7.92 -8.33 -8.71
CA GLU A 68 9.08 -8.76 -9.51
C GLU A 68 10.37 -8.79 -8.69
N THR A 69 10.57 -7.79 -7.83
CA THR A 69 11.75 -7.72 -6.95
C THR A 69 11.69 -8.80 -5.87
N LEU A 70 10.51 -9.09 -5.33
CA LEU A 70 10.31 -10.13 -4.32
C LEU A 70 10.47 -11.54 -4.89
N GLU A 71 10.07 -11.78 -6.14
CA GLU A 71 10.29 -13.06 -6.86
C GLU A 71 11.76 -13.40 -7.03
N ALA A 72 12.63 -12.38 -7.11
CA ALA A 72 14.08 -12.56 -7.15
C ALA A 72 14.71 -12.90 -5.78
N LEU A 73 13.93 -12.85 -4.70
CA LEU A 73 14.36 -13.23 -3.36
C LEU A 73 13.95 -14.68 -3.05
N ASP A 74 14.72 -15.34 -2.20
CA ASP A 74 14.33 -16.65 -1.65
C ASP A 74 13.30 -16.48 -0.53
N LEU A 75 12.05 -16.20 -0.92
CA LEU A 75 10.96 -16.00 0.03
C LEU A 75 10.59 -17.28 0.76
N ASP A 76 10.82 -18.46 0.16
CA ASP A 76 10.37 -19.73 0.71
C ASP A 76 11.07 -20.07 2.02
N GLU A 77 12.32 -19.66 2.19
CA GLU A 77 13.06 -19.79 3.46
C GLU A 77 12.65 -18.78 4.54
N MET A 78 11.93 -17.72 4.17
CA MET A 78 11.53 -16.64 5.09
C MET A 78 10.24 -16.97 5.83
N LYS A 79 10.12 -16.53 7.08
CA LYS A 79 8.85 -16.51 7.81
C LYS A 79 7.92 -15.46 7.20
N VAL A 80 6.59 -15.67 7.29
CA VAL A 80 5.57 -14.71 6.83
C VAL A 80 5.82 -13.28 7.31
N ARG A 81 6.26 -13.11 8.56
CA ARG A 81 6.64 -11.80 9.11
C ARG A 81 7.73 -11.11 8.27
N GLU A 82 8.77 -11.84 7.94
CA GLU A 82 9.93 -11.35 7.21
C GLU A 82 9.55 -11.04 5.76
N ARG A 83 8.72 -11.88 5.13
CA ARG A 83 8.16 -11.63 3.80
C ARG A 83 7.34 -10.33 3.74
N ILE A 84 6.49 -10.08 4.74
CA ILE A 84 5.70 -8.84 4.82
C ILE A 84 6.61 -7.61 5.01
N ILE A 85 7.64 -7.71 5.85
CA ILE A 85 8.60 -6.62 6.04
C ILE A 85 9.35 -6.35 4.74
N ALA A 86 9.85 -7.39 4.07
CA ALA A 86 10.50 -7.29 2.77
C ALA A 86 9.58 -6.62 1.74
N ALA A 87 8.32 -7.05 1.65
CA ALA A 87 7.36 -6.47 0.71
C ALA A 87 7.10 -4.97 0.96
N VAL A 88 6.85 -4.58 2.20
CA VAL A 88 6.65 -3.16 2.54
C VAL A 88 7.91 -2.34 2.28
N ARG A 89 9.09 -2.86 2.64
CA ARG A 89 10.37 -2.19 2.43
C ARG A 89 10.65 -1.99 0.94
N THR A 90 10.59 -3.04 0.14
CA THR A 90 10.75 -3.01 -1.33
C THR A 90 9.77 -2.03 -1.99
N ARG A 91 8.52 -2.00 -1.52
CA ARG A 91 7.50 -1.09 -2.05
C ARG A 91 7.83 0.39 -1.85
N LEU A 92 8.50 0.72 -0.74
CA LEU A 92 8.89 2.07 -0.39
C LEU A 92 10.25 2.45 -0.98
N GLU A 93 11.27 1.60 -0.83
CA GLU A 93 12.65 1.88 -1.26
C GLU A 93 12.78 2.17 -2.74
N GLN A 94 12.02 1.48 -3.60
CA GLN A 94 12.01 1.75 -5.05
C GLN A 94 11.62 3.21 -5.38
N ASN A 95 10.91 3.89 -4.48
CA ASN A 95 10.46 5.28 -4.66
C ASN A 95 11.43 6.30 -4.04
N THR A 96 12.61 5.89 -3.59
CA THR A 96 13.55 6.76 -2.85
C THR A 96 13.90 8.05 -3.60
N LEU A 97 14.15 7.95 -4.91
CA LEU A 97 14.47 9.11 -5.76
C LEU A 97 13.25 10.02 -6.04
N HIS A 98 12.04 9.55 -5.76
CA HIS A 98 10.78 10.23 -6.08
C HIS A 98 9.86 10.41 -4.87
N ARG A 99 10.44 10.50 -3.66
CA ARG A 99 9.71 10.70 -2.39
C ARG A 99 8.75 11.88 -2.42
N GLU A 100 9.16 12.99 -3.01
CA GLU A 100 8.31 14.18 -3.08
C GLU A 100 7.14 14.00 -4.05
N ALA A 101 7.33 13.25 -5.14
CA ALA A 101 6.22 12.87 -6.03
C ALA A 101 5.19 12.01 -5.30
N VAL A 102 5.65 11.04 -4.50
CA VAL A 102 4.79 10.21 -3.64
C VAL A 102 4.05 11.07 -2.62
N ARG A 103 4.75 12.00 -1.95
CA ARG A 103 4.13 12.94 -0.98
C ARG A 103 3.02 13.75 -1.62
N ARG A 104 3.28 14.38 -2.77
CA ARG A 104 2.27 15.15 -3.52
C ARG A 104 1.10 14.30 -3.97
N GLY A 105 1.36 13.06 -4.40
CA GLY A 105 0.32 12.11 -4.79
C GLY A 105 -0.58 11.75 -3.60
N LEU A 106 0.02 11.51 -2.44
CA LEU A 106 -0.72 11.22 -1.20
C LEU A 106 -1.55 12.42 -0.75
N SER A 107 -1.01 13.64 -0.82
CA SER A 107 -1.76 14.87 -0.52
C SER A 107 -3.00 15.03 -1.41
N LEU A 108 -2.90 14.70 -2.70
CA LEU A 108 -4.06 14.69 -3.58
C LEU A 108 -5.06 13.61 -3.18
N LEU A 109 -4.61 12.37 -2.99
CA LEU A 109 -5.46 11.23 -2.63
C LEU A 109 -6.14 11.37 -1.27
N ALA A 110 -5.62 12.22 -0.38
CA ALA A 110 -6.24 12.52 0.91
C ALA A 110 -7.54 13.35 0.79
N LEU A 111 -7.81 13.95 -0.36
CA LEU A 111 -9.04 14.71 -0.58
C LEU A 111 -10.26 13.77 -0.61
N PRO A 112 -11.38 14.10 0.05
CA PRO A 112 -12.53 13.20 0.21
C PRO A 112 -13.09 12.63 -1.10
N GLN A 113 -13.12 13.42 -2.18
CA GLN A 113 -13.61 13.00 -3.49
C GLN A 113 -12.75 11.88 -4.12
N TYR A 114 -11.50 11.73 -3.68
CA TYR A 114 -10.58 10.69 -4.15
C TYR A 114 -10.46 9.51 -3.18
N ALA A 115 -11.17 9.53 -2.05
CA ALA A 115 -11.16 8.44 -1.07
C ALA A 115 -11.49 7.05 -1.68
N PRO A 116 -12.45 6.90 -2.64
CA PRO A 116 -12.71 5.61 -3.26
C PRO A 116 -11.51 5.08 -4.06
N VAL A 117 -10.80 5.97 -4.77
CA VAL A 117 -9.60 5.59 -5.55
C VAL A 117 -8.44 5.29 -4.60
N ALA A 118 -8.19 6.15 -3.61
CA ALA A 118 -7.15 5.97 -2.61
C ALA A 118 -7.30 4.62 -1.88
N THR A 119 -8.52 4.30 -1.45
CA THR A 119 -8.84 3.02 -0.77
C THR A 119 -8.61 1.83 -1.69
N ARG A 120 -9.01 1.92 -2.96
CA ARG A 120 -8.79 0.85 -3.95
C ARG A 120 -7.31 0.59 -4.20
N LEU A 121 -6.50 1.66 -4.34
CA LEU A 121 -5.06 1.55 -4.53
C LEU A 121 -4.37 0.94 -3.31
N LEU A 122 -4.72 1.42 -2.11
CA LEU A 122 -4.21 0.90 -0.85
C LEU A 122 -4.55 -0.58 -0.69
N TYR A 123 -5.81 -0.95 -0.91
CA TYR A 123 -6.27 -2.34 -0.82
C TYR A 123 -5.48 -3.24 -1.78
N ARG A 124 -5.32 -2.84 -3.05
CA ARG A 124 -4.56 -3.61 -4.03
C ARG A 124 -3.09 -3.78 -3.62
N THR A 125 -2.49 -2.71 -3.09
CA THR A 125 -1.09 -2.75 -2.61
C THR A 125 -0.92 -3.79 -1.51
N VAL A 126 -1.78 -3.76 -0.47
CA VAL A 126 -1.67 -4.70 0.65
C VAL A 126 -2.08 -6.12 0.28
N ASP A 127 -3.00 -6.27 -0.67
CA ASP A 127 -3.38 -7.57 -1.21
C ASP A 127 -2.20 -8.22 -1.95
N ALA A 128 -1.49 -7.45 -2.78
CA ALA A 128 -0.27 -7.90 -3.45
C ALA A 128 0.84 -8.29 -2.45
N MET A 129 1.01 -7.54 -1.35
CA MET A 129 1.96 -7.89 -0.29
C MET A 129 1.61 -9.21 0.40
N TRP A 130 0.32 -9.44 0.70
CA TRP A 130 -0.13 -10.69 1.28
C TRP A 130 -0.03 -11.88 0.31
N TYR A 131 -0.29 -11.63 -0.96
CA TYR A 131 -0.07 -12.60 -2.03
C TYR A 131 1.40 -13.04 -2.08
N ALA A 132 2.34 -12.09 -2.14
CA ALA A 132 3.78 -12.39 -2.12
C ALA A 132 4.24 -13.06 -0.82
N ALA A 133 3.58 -12.80 0.30
CA ALA A 133 3.87 -13.46 1.57
C ALA A 133 3.37 -14.92 1.63
N GLY A 134 2.61 -15.39 0.64
CA GLY A 134 2.05 -16.73 0.58
C GLY A 134 0.79 -16.93 1.43
N ASP A 135 -0.01 -15.88 1.63
CA ASP A 135 -1.28 -16.01 2.38
C ASP A 135 -2.29 -16.88 1.63
N THR A 136 -2.63 -18.04 2.21
CA THR A 136 -3.67 -18.97 1.70
C THR A 136 -5.00 -18.85 2.44
N SER A 137 -5.16 -17.81 3.27
CA SER A 137 -6.34 -17.66 4.13
C SER A 137 -7.60 -17.38 3.31
N THR A 138 -8.70 -18.06 3.63
CA THR A 138 -10.05 -17.69 3.18
C THR A 138 -10.83 -17.03 4.32
N ASP A 139 -11.92 -16.33 4.01
CA ASP A 139 -12.91 -15.81 4.96
C ASP A 139 -12.47 -14.61 5.84
N TYR A 140 -13.00 -14.48 7.06
CA TYR A 140 -12.84 -13.29 7.93
C TYR A 140 -11.37 -12.93 8.24
N ASN A 141 -10.49 -13.95 8.27
CA ASN A 141 -9.06 -13.78 8.46
C ASN A 141 -8.41 -13.02 7.29
N PHE A 142 -8.90 -13.21 6.07
CA PHE A 142 -8.44 -12.55 4.85
C PHE A 142 -8.63 -11.03 4.91
N TYR A 143 -9.83 -10.58 5.31
CA TYR A 143 -10.16 -9.15 5.40
C TYR A 143 -9.45 -8.47 6.57
N SER A 144 -9.45 -9.12 7.74
CA SER A 144 -8.80 -8.57 8.94
C SER A 144 -7.30 -8.36 8.74
N LYS A 145 -6.61 -9.31 8.09
CA LYS A 145 -5.19 -9.20 7.72
C LYS A 145 -4.91 -8.00 6.81
N ARG A 146 -5.77 -7.75 5.82
CA ARG A 146 -5.63 -6.62 4.87
C ARG A 146 -5.86 -5.29 5.55
N VAL A 147 -6.87 -5.18 6.40
CA VAL A 147 -7.13 -3.95 7.17
C VAL A 147 -5.96 -3.63 8.10
N LEU A 148 -5.45 -4.64 8.82
CA LEU A 148 -4.31 -4.42 9.73
C LEU A 148 -3.03 -4.04 8.95
N LEU A 149 -2.74 -4.72 7.83
CA LEU A 149 -1.58 -4.38 7.00
C LEU A 149 -1.74 -3.00 6.34
N ALA A 150 -2.94 -2.60 5.95
CA ALA A 150 -3.23 -1.26 5.43
C ALA A 150 -2.87 -0.17 6.46
N GLY A 151 -3.21 -0.40 7.74
CA GLY A 151 -2.78 0.48 8.83
C GLY A 151 -1.26 0.54 8.99
N VAL A 152 -0.58 -0.61 8.98
CA VAL A 152 0.89 -0.69 9.09
C VAL A 152 1.57 0.01 7.92
N TYR A 153 1.16 -0.31 6.69
CA TYR A 153 1.72 0.27 5.48
C TYR A 153 1.52 1.78 5.45
N SER A 154 0.30 2.27 5.71
CA SER A 154 0.01 3.71 5.68
C SER A 154 0.82 4.48 6.72
N ALA A 155 0.92 3.95 7.95
CA ALA A 155 1.74 4.57 8.99
C ALA A 155 3.24 4.55 8.65
N THR A 156 3.73 3.45 8.06
CA THR A 156 5.14 3.31 7.67
C THR A 156 5.47 4.22 6.49
N LEU A 157 4.60 4.33 5.48
CA LEU A 157 4.75 5.27 4.37
C LEU A 157 4.86 6.71 4.88
N LEU A 158 3.98 7.13 5.78
CA LEU A 158 4.03 8.48 6.38
C LEU A 158 5.30 8.70 7.20
N TYR A 159 5.76 7.70 7.94
CA TYR A 159 7.02 7.77 8.68
C TYR A 159 8.19 7.90 7.70
N TRP A 160 8.26 7.00 6.73
CA TRP A 160 9.28 6.96 5.69
C TRP A 160 9.39 8.25 4.90
N LEU A 161 8.28 8.90 4.56
CA LEU A 161 8.31 10.19 3.85
C LEU A 161 9.03 11.28 4.65
N ASN A 162 9.05 11.21 5.98
CA ASN A 162 9.64 12.22 6.85
C ASN A 162 10.98 11.81 7.48
N ASP A 163 11.40 10.56 7.28
CA ASP A 163 12.63 10.03 7.84
C ASP A 163 13.88 10.66 7.17
N LYS A 164 14.85 11.01 8.02
CA LYS A 164 16.13 11.63 7.66
C LYS A 164 17.33 10.79 8.14
N SER A 165 17.09 9.64 8.75
CA SER A 165 18.14 8.70 9.13
C SER A 165 18.80 8.09 7.90
N ASP A 166 20.08 7.75 8.04
CA ASP A 166 20.85 7.08 6.99
C ASP A 166 20.19 5.76 6.63
N GLY A 167 20.02 5.50 5.33
CA GLY A 167 19.37 4.29 4.84
C GLY A 167 17.93 4.06 5.32
N PHE A 168 17.26 5.07 5.91
CA PHE A 168 15.94 4.97 6.52
C PHE A 168 15.84 3.98 7.70
N GLU A 169 16.93 3.79 8.46
CA GLU A 169 16.97 2.87 9.59
C GLU A 169 15.85 3.10 10.61
N ALA A 170 15.48 4.36 10.88
CA ALA A 170 14.38 4.68 11.80
C ALA A 170 13.03 4.17 11.28
N THR A 171 12.79 4.27 9.97
CA THR A 171 11.60 3.70 9.31
C THR A 171 11.56 2.18 9.41
N TRP A 172 12.68 1.50 9.16
CA TRP A 172 12.71 0.04 9.18
C TRP A 172 12.51 -0.50 10.60
N ALA A 173 13.12 0.14 11.60
CA ALA A 173 12.86 -0.18 13.01
C ALA A 173 11.39 0.09 13.39
N PHE A 174 10.78 1.15 12.86
CA PHE A 174 9.35 1.41 13.06
C PHE A 174 8.47 0.33 12.44
N LEU A 175 8.73 -0.06 11.20
CA LEU A 175 8.03 -1.12 10.48
C LEU A 175 8.10 -2.44 11.26
N ASP A 176 9.30 -2.84 11.71
CA ASP A 176 9.53 -4.06 12.48
C ASP A 176 8.63 -4.17 13.70
N ARG A 177 8.51 -3.08 14.48
CA ARG A 177 7.64 -2.99 15.65
C ARG A 177 6.16 -3.08 15.26
N ARG A 178 5.75 -2.39 14.19
CA ARG A 178 4.34 -2.37 13.74
C ARG A 178 3.87 -3.72 13.24
N VAL A 179 4.70 -4.42 12.47
CA VAL A 179 4.39 -5.79 12.00
C VAL A 179 4.35 -6.75 13.19
N ALA A 180 5.29 -6.65 14.14
CA ALA A 180 5.27 -7.48 15.34
C ALA A 180 3.97 -7.31 16.15
N ASN A 181 3.47 -6.07 16.30
CA ASN A 181 2.22 -5.80 16.99
C ASN A 181 1.00 -6.42 16.27
N VAL A 182 0.92 -6.25 14.95
CA VAL A 182 -0.23 -6.74 14.17
C VAL A 182 -0.32 -8.26 14.15
N LEU A 183 0.81 -8.97 14.11
CA LEU A 183 0.81 -10.44 14.16
C LEU A 183 0.33 -11.02 15.51
N GLN A 184 0.24 -10.19 16.54
CA GLN A 184 -0.33 -10.57 17.84
C GLN A 184 -1.85 -10.35 17.92
N VAL A 185 -2.42 -9.45 17.11
CA VAL A 185 -3.84 -9.07 17.17
C VAL A 185 -4.79 -10.27 16.94
N PRO A 186 -4.58 -11.15 15.93
CA PRO A 186 -5.44 -12.32 15.75
C PRO A 186 -5.46 -13.24 16.97
N LYS A 187 -4.32 -13.44 17.64
CA LYS A 187 -4.21 -14.27 18.84
C LYS A 187 -4.98 -13.68 20.02
N LEU A 188 -5.01 -12.36 20.13
CA LEU A 188 -5.76 -11.67 21.17
C LEU A 188 -7.27 -11.77 20.93
N MET A 189 -7.73 -11.55 19.69
CA MET A 189 -9.13 -11.69 19.31
C MET A 189 -9.64 -13.12 19.50
N SER A 190 -8.86 -14.13 19.13
CA SER A 190 -9.23 -15.55 19.32
C SER A 190 -9.27 -15.96 20.80
N ARG A 191 -8.42 -15.34 21.64
CA ARG A 191 -8.46 -15.58 23.09
C ARG A 191 -9.69 -14.93 23.72
N ALA A 192 -10.02 -13.71 23.31
CA ALA A 192 -11.20 -13.00 23.79
C ALA A 192 -12.51 -13.72 23.42
N SER A 193 -12.64 -14.19 22.18
CA SER A 193 -13.81 -14.96 21.75
C SER A 193 -13.97 -16.27 22.52
N ARG A 194 -12.87 -17.00 22.75
CA ARG A 194 -12.89 -18.24 23.55
C ARG A 194 -13.28 -17.99 25.01
N VAL A 195 -12.82 -16.89 25.61
CA VAL A 195 -13.22 -16.50 26.97
C VAL A 195 -14.71 -16.13 27.02
N LEU A 196 -15.21 -15.42 26.01
CA LEU A 196 -16.63 -15.09 25.89
C LEU A 196 -17.54 -16.32 25.73
N GLU A 197 -17.07 -17.37 25.03
CA GLU A 197 -17.78 -18.65 24.91
C GLU A 197 -17.82 -19.45 26.23
N ILE A 198 -16.82 -19.27 27.10
CA ILE A 198 -16.74 -19.95 28.41
C ILE A 198 -17.55 -19.19 29.48
N LEU A 199 -17.78 -17.89 29.30
CA LEU A 199 -18.59 -17.10 30.22
C LEU A 199 -20.07 -17.51 30.09
N PRO A 200 -20.75 -17.85 31.20
CA PRO A 200 -22.19 -18.09 31.15
C PRO A 200 -22.90 -16.85 30.63
N ASP A 201 -23.87 -17.06 29.73
CA ASP A 201 -24.65 -16.00 29.09
C ASP A 201 -25.12 -14.98 30.16
N PRO A 202 -24.66 -13.72 30.10
CA PRO A 202 -24.98 -12.71 31.10
C PRO A 202 -26.50 -12.44 31.20
N PHE A 203 -27.27 -12.87 30.22
CA PHE A 203 -28.73 -12.76 30.20
C PHE A 203 -29.48 -13.97 30.76
N ARG A 204 -28.80 -15.08 31.09
CA ARG A 204 -29.45 -16.21 31.79
C ARG A 204 -29.84 -15.89 33.23
N LEU A 205 -29.10 -15.01 33.91
CA LEU A 205 -29.42 -14.57 35.28
C LEU A 205 -30.65 -13.65 35.34
N PHE A 206 -31.00 -12.97 34.24
CA PHE A 206 -32.16 -12.07 34.20
C PHE A 206 -33.49 -12.77 33.88
N ARG A 207 -33.48 -14.05 33.46
CA ARG A 207 -34.71 -14.80 33.14
C ARG A 207 -35.29 -15.56 34.34
N ALA A 208 -34.59 -15.62 35.47
CA ALA A 208 -35.05 -16.25 36.71
C ALA A 208 -35.88 -15.32 37.63
N ALA A 209 -35.97 -14.02 37.32
CA ALA A 209 -36.66 -13.03 38.16
C ALA A 209 -38.07 -12.64 37.67
N ARG A 210 -38.64 -13.37 36.70
CA ARG A 210 -39.98 -13.05 36.13
C ARG A 210 -41.02 -14.16 36.28
N SER A 211 -40.79 -15.07 37.22
CA SER A 211 -41.73 -16.13 37.62
C SER A 211 -41.89 -16.16 39.14
N ILE A 212 -42.40 -15.07 39.71
CA ILE A 212 -43.10 -15.02 41.00
C ILE A 212 -44.26 -14.04 40.83
#